data_AF-A0A519BR88-F1
#
_entry.id   AF-A0A519BR88-F1
#
_cell.length_a   1.000
_cell.length_b   1.000
_cell.length_c   1.000
_cell.angle_alpha   90.00
_cell.angle_beta   90.00
_cell.angle_gamma   90.00
#
_symmetry.space_group_name_H-M   'P 1'
#
loop_
_entity.id
_entity.type
_entity.pdbx_description
1 polymer ?
#
loop_
_entity_poly.entity_id
_entity_poly.type
_entity_poly.pdbx_seq_one_letter_code
_entity_poly.pdbx_strand_id
1 'polypeptide(L)'
;PNQVMNFFTKMSEVVKIITNGETKSSILFDGFLQIDLRVVPPESYGAAAQYFTGSIEHNIMLRKVAIKQGYKLSEWGLFNRKTNEQIPTKTEKAVYNILGFKLIPPEKRIGGKEFATYSLKKN
;
A
#
# COMPACT_ATOMS: atom_id res chain seq x y z
N PRO A 1 13.54 -8.81 -6.99
CA PRO A 1 12.20 -8.86 -7.64
C PRO A 1 12.04 -10.00 -8.65
N ASN A 2 12.95 -10.11 -9.63
CA ASN A 2 12.86 -11.08 -10.73
C ASN A 2 12.69 -12.54 -10.31
N GLN A 3 13.42 -13.00 -9.29
CA GLN A 3 13.28 -14.38 -8.77
C GLN A 3 11.84 -14.67 -8.31
N VAL A 4 11.24 -13.74 -7.55
CA VAL A 4 9.87 -13.86 -7.04
C VAL A 4 8.86 -13.84 -8.19
N MET A 5 9.02 -12.92 -9.15
CA MET A 5 8.11 -12.82 -10.31
C MET A 5 8.17 -14.06 -11.20
N ASN A 6 9.38 -14.55 -11.47
CA ASN A 6 9.58 -15.74 -12.27
C ASN A 6 8.99 -16.98 -11.59
N PHE A 7 9.13 -17.10 -10.27
CA PHE A 7 8.47 -18.17 -9.52
C PHE A 7 6.95 -18.07 -9.60
N PHE A 8 6.38 -16.92 -9.24
CA PHE A 8 4.94 -16.69 -9.21
C PHE A 8 4.25 -16.98 -10.55
N THR A 9 4.85 -16.53 -11.65
CA THR A 9 4.30 -16.73 -13.01
C THR A 9 4.49 -18.13 -13.57
N LYS A 10 5.29 -18.98 -12.92
CA LYS A 10 5.59 -20.37 -13.34
C LYS A 10 5.04 -21.44 -12.41
N MET A 11 4.23 -21.07 -11.42
CA MET A 11 3.53 -22.06 -10.59
C MET A 11 2.66 -22.95 -11.46
N SER A 12 2.56 -24.24 -11.11
CA SER A 12 1.85 -25.26 -11.89
C SER A 12 0.37 -24.95 -12.14
N GLU A 13 -0.25 -24.22 -11.22
CA GLU A 13 -1.65 -23.86 -11.20
C GLU A 13 -1.94 -22.57 -12.00
N VAL A 14 -0.90 -21.93 -12.54
CA VAL A 14 -1.06 -20.76 -13.41
C VAL A 14 -1.62 -21.22 -14.75
N VAL A 15 -2.86 -20.84 -15.03
CA VAL A 15 -3.54 -21.13 -16.31
C VAL A 15 -3.17 -20.09 -17.37
N LYS A 16 -3.06 -18.82 -16.97
CA LYS A 16 -2.75 -17.71 -17.88
C LYS A 16 -2.00 -16.60 -17.17
N ILE A 17 -0.94 -16.11 -17.81
CA ILE A 17 -0.28 -14.86 -17.41
C ILE A 17 -1.04 -13.70 -18.09
N ILE A 18 -1.63 -12.81 -17.29
CA ILE A 18 -2.36 -11.64 -17.77
C ILE A 18 -1.39 -10.46 -17.98
N THR A 19 -0.47 -10.27 -17.04
CA THR A 19 0.58 -9.25 -17.12
C THR A 19 1.82 -9.77 -16.42
N ASN A 20 3.00 -9.49 -16.97
CA ASN A 20 4.28 -9.83 -16.37
C ASN A 20 5.21 -8.63 -16.46
N GLY A 21 5.69 -8.17 -15.31
CA GLY A 21 6.58 -7.03 -15.18
C GLY A 21 7.49 -7.19 -13.97
N GLU A 22 8.53 -6.35 -13.91
CA GLU A 22 9.60 -6.46 -12.91
C GLU A 22 9.09 -6.39 -11.46
N THR A 23 8.09 -5.53 -11.21
CA THR A 23 7.53 -5.27 -9.87
C THR A 23 6.02 -5.51 -9.77
N LYS A 24 5.36 -5.87 -10.88
CA LYS A 24 3.95 -6.27 -10.91
C LYS A 24 3.71 -7.40 -11.89
N SER A 25 2.99 -8.43 -11.45
CA SER A 25 2.48 -9.48 -12.32
C SER A 25 1.04 -9.81 -11.94
N SER A 26 0.27 -10.29 -12.92
CA SER A 26 -1.13 -10.69 -12.77
C SER A 26 -1.33 -12.03 -13.48
N ILE A 27 -1.96 -12.98 -12.80
CA ILE A 27 -2.21 -14.34 -13.32
C ILE A 27 -3.68 -14.73 -13.14
N LEU A 28 -4.14 -15.68 -13.95
CA LEU A 28 -5.30 -16.50 -13.68
C LEU A 28 -4.82 -17.83 -13.07
N PHE A 29 -5.18 -18.07 -11.81
CA PHE A 29 -4.82 -19.22 -11.01
C PHE A 29 -6.00 -20.21 -10.96
N ASP A 30 -5.72 -21.48 -11.24
CA ASP A 30 -6.68 -22.60 -11.26
C ASP A 30 -7.95 -22.35 -12.09
N GLY A 31 -7.91 -21.39 -13.03
CA GLY A 31 -9.02 -21.10 -13.97
C GLY A 31 -10.12 -20.17 -13.45
N PHE A 32 -10.15 -19.85 -12.15
CA PHE A 32 -11.24 -19.05 -11.55
C PHE A 32 -10.77 -17.83 -10.75
N LEU A 33 -9.51 -17.83 -10.27
CA LEU A 33 -9.01 -16.78 -9.39
C LEU A 33 -7.99 -15.91 -10.11
N GLN A 34 -8.28 -14.62 -10.26
CA GLN A 34 -7.27 -13.66 -10.70
C GLN A 34 -6.46 -13.16 -9.50
N ILE A 35 -5.13 -13.29 -9.57
CA ILE A 35 -4.21 -12.87 -8.52
C ILE A 35 -3.25 -11.82 -9.07
N ASP A 36 -3.19 -10.68 -8.37
CA ASP A 36 -2.21 -9.62 -8.62
C ASP A 36 -1.10 -9.68 -7.57
N LEU A 37 0.15 -9.75 -8.02
CA LEU A 37 1.34 -9.68 -7.18
C LEU A 37 2.07 -8.35 -7.39
N ARG A 38 2.43 -7.68 -6.28
CA ARG A 38 3.29 -6.50 -6.26
C ARG A 38 4.52 -6.77 -5.39
N VAL A 39 5.70 -6.43 -5.90
CA VAL A 39 6.96 -6.48 -5.13
C VAL A 39 7.44 -5.06 -4.89
N VAL A 40 7.74 -4.74 -3.64
CA VAL A 40 8.25 -3.43 -3.21
C VAL A 40 9.49 -3.59 -2.34
N PRO A 41 10.34 -2.56 -2.23
CA PRO A 41 11.43 -2.56 -1.25
C PRO A 41 10.91 -2.71 0.19
N PRO A 42 11.67 -3.32 1.11
CA PRO A 42 11.25 -3.54 2.50
C PRO A 42 10.84 -2.26 3.24
N GLU A 43 11.52 -1.14 2.98
CA GLU A 43 11.24 0.18 3.53
C GLU A 43 9.88 0.76 3.10
N SER A 44 9.32 0.24 2.01
CA SER A 44 8.03 0.66 1.43
C SER A 44 6.88 -0.26 1.84
N TYR A 45 7.15 -1.37 2.53
CA TYR A 45 6.14 -2.40 2.82
C TYR A 45 4.91 -1.84 3.53
N GLY A 46 5.08 -0.98 4.53
CA GLY A 46 3.96 -0.38 5.25
C GLY A 46 3.09 0.53 4.39
N ALA A 47 3.69 1.30 3.48
CA ALA A 47 2.94 2.13 2.55
C ALA A 47 2.21 1.29 1.49
N ALA A 48 2.86 0.24 0.99
CA ALA A 48 2.26 -0.69 0.03
C ALA A 48 1.09 -1.47 0.63
N ALA A 49 1.25 -2.01 1.84
CA ALA A 49 0.19 -2.74 2.54
C ALA A 49 -1.01 -1.84 2.83
N GLN A 50 -0.78 -0.61 3.27
CA GLN A 50 -1.84 0.40 3.42
C GLN A 50 -2.56 0.65 2.09
N TYR A 51 -1.78 0.90 1.02
CA TYR A 51 -2.31 1.27 -0.29
C TYR A 51 -3.16 0.16 -0.94
N PHE A 52 -2.65 -1.06 -0.99
CA PHE A 52 -3.31 -2.18 -1.66
C PHE A 52 -4.47 -2.76 -0.85
N THR A 53 -4.53 -2.49 0.46
CA THR A 53 -5.71 -2.80 1.28
C THR A 53 -6.85 -1.81 1.03
N GLY A 54 -6.53 -0.55 0.72
CA GLY A 54 -7.53 0.47 0.41
C GLY A 54 -8.47 0.80 1.59
N SER A 55 -9.72 1.22 1.36
CA SER A 55 -10.38 1.42 0.05
C SER A 55 -9.79 2.57 -0.79
N ILE A 56 -10.30 2.78 -2.00
CA ILE A 56 -9.92 3.92 -2.86
C ILE A 56 -10.18 5.25 -2.14
N GLU A 57 -11.35 5.38 -1.50
CA GLU A 57 -11.78 6.57 -0.76
C GLU A 57 -10.87 6.81 0.45
N HIS A 58 -10.55 5.75 1.19
CA HIS A 58 -9.60 5.81 2.30
C HIS A 58 -8.22 6.30 1.83
N ASN A 59 -7.71 5.75 0.72
CA ASN A 59 -6.43 6.16 0.13
C ASN A 59 -6.44 7.63 -0.29
N ILE A 60 -7.52 8.10 -0.94
CA ILE A 60 -7.67 9.49 -1.35
C ILE A 60 -7.62 10.42 -0.14
N MET A 61 -8.36 10.09 0.92
CA MET A 61 -8.38 10.90 2.14
C MET A 61 -7.03 10.92 2.85
N LEU A 62 -6.39 9.76 3.03
CA LEU A 62 -5.08 9.69 3.69
C LEU A 62 -4.00 10.44 2.90
N ARG A 63 -4.04 10.37 1.56
CA ARG A 63 -3.16 11.17 0.68
C ARG A 63 -3.39 12.68 0.85
N LYS A 64 -4.65 13.12 0.95
CA LYS A 64 -4.97 14.54 1.23
C LYS A 64 -4.38 14.99 2.57
N VAL A 65 -4.42 14.13 3.59
CA VAL A 65 -3.78 14.42 4.89
C VAL A 65 -2.26 14.52 4.75
N ALA A 66 -1.62 13.54 4.10
CA ALA A 66 -0.18 13.57 3.84
C ALA A 66 0.24 14.85 3.11
N ILE A 67 -0.48 15.25 2.06
CA ILE A 67 -0.22 16.47 1.28
C ILE A 67 -0.27 17.71 2.18
N LYS A 68 -1.29 17.81 3.05
CA LYS A 68 -1.44 18.93 4.00
C LYS A 68 -0.29 19.00 5.01
N GLN A 69 0.31 17.85 5.35
CA GLN A 69 1.45 17.76 6.27
C GLN A 69 2.81 17.89 5.55
N GLY A 70 2.83 18.17 4.24
CA GLY A 70 4.08 18.29 3.48
C GLY A 70 4.68 16.96 3.02
N TYR A 71 3.89 15.88 3.05
CA TYR A 71 4.29 14.55 2.60
C TYR A 71 3.61 14.12 1.29
N LYS A 72 4.26 13.21 0.57
CA LYS A 72 3.70 12.48 -0.58
C LYS A 72 3.58 11.02 -0.18
N LEU A 73 2.36 10.49 -0.17
CA LEU A 73 2.08 9.08 0.10
C LEU A 73 1.74 8.35 -1.21
N SER A 74 2.49 7.30 -1.53
CA SER A 74 2.22 6.36 -2.63
C SER A 74 2.41 4.92 -2.18
N GLU A 75 2.15 3.96 -3.06
CA GLU A 75 2.45 2.55 -2.82
C GLU A 75 3.95 2.29 -2.61
N TRP A 76 4.80 3.22 -3.03
CA TRP A 76 6.25 3.14 -2.92
C TRP A 76 6.79 3.74 -1.63
N GLY A 77 5.96 4.39 -0.81
CA GLY A 77 6.43 4.98 0.44
C GLY A 77 5.77 6.29 0.81
N LEU A 78 6.24 6.84 1.93
CA LEU A 78 5.94 8.19 2.37
C LEU A 78 7.19 9.04 2.15
N PHE A 79 7.06 10.17 1.46
CA PHE A 79 8.19 11.02 1.08
C PHE A 79 7.99 12.44 1.58
N ASN A 80 9.06 13.10 2.02
CA ASN A 80 9.04 14.53 2.26
C ASN A 80 8.94 15.26 0.91
N ARG A 81 7.93 16.13 0.73
CA ARG A 81 7.72 16.83 -0.55
C ARG A 81 8.78 17.88 -0.87
N LYS A 82 9.51 18.38 0.13
CA LYS A 82 10.57 19.38 -0.06
C LYS A 82 11.90 18.72 -0.42
N THR A 83 12.27 17.65 0.27
CA THR A 83 13.59 17.00 0.10
C THR A 83 13.54 15.80 -0.84
N ASN A 84 12.34 15.29 -1.17
CA ASN A 84 12.12 14.01 -1.84
C ASN A 84 12.70 12.78 -1.11
N GLU A 85 13.13 12.95 0.13
CA GLU A 85 13.63 11.85 0.93
C GLU A 85 12.49 10.94 1.38
N GLN A 86 12.73 9.63 1.28
CA GLN A 86 11.80 8.63 1.77
C GLN A 86 11.88 8.55 3.29
N ILE A 87 10.72 8.61 3.93
CA ILE A 87 10.58 8.31 5.34
C ILE A 87 10.40 6.80 5.47
N PRO A 88 11.27 6.08 6.22
CA PRO A 88 11.17 4.64 6.35
C PRO A 88 9.84 4.22 6.99
N THR A 89 9.00 3.52 6.24
CA THR A 89 7.69 3.06 6.69
C THR A 89 7.55 1.55 6.50
N LYS A 90 8.40 0.79 7.22
CA LYS A 90 8.42 -0.68 7.19
C LYS A 90 7.11 -1.33 7.67
N THR A 91 6.23 -0.60 8.37
CA THR A 91 4.94 -1.11 8.87
C THR A 91 3.81 -0.13 8.57
N GLU A 92 2.60 -0.64 8.37
CA GLU A 92 1.41 0.21 8.18
C GLU A 92 1.20 1.16 9.37
N LYS A 93 1.44 0.66 10.59
CA LYS A 93 1.35 1.45 11.82
C LYS A 93 2.27 2.67 11.78
N ALA A 94 3.48 2.55 11.22
CA ALA A 94 4.38 3.68 11.07
C ALA A 94 3.81 4.75 10.14
N VAL A 95 3.19 4.36 9.01
CA VAL A 95 2.53 5.30 8.07
C VAL A 95 1.44 6.09 8.79
N TYR A 96 0.52 5.40 9.46
CA TYR A 96 -0.58 6.06 10.17
C TYR A 96 -0.08 6.98 11.29
N ASN A 97 0.90 6.53 12.08
CA ASN A 97 1.44 7.33 13.18
C ASN A 97 2.07 8.64 12.69
N ILE A 98 2.88 8.60 11.62
CA ILE A 98 3.49 9.79 11.03
C ILE A 98 2.40 10.75 10.55
N LEU A 99 1.30 10.21 9.99
CA LEU A 99 0.18 10.99 9.48
C LEU A 99 -0.83 11.42 10.57
N GLY A 100 -0.57 11.09 11.84
CA GLY A 100 -1.38 11.53 12.98
C GLY A 100 -2.58 10.65 13.29
N PHE A 101 -2.51 9.35 12.98
CA PHE A 101 -3.56 8.37 13.26
C PHE A 101 -3.01 7.11 13.95
N LYS A 102 -3.85 6.46 14.75
CA LYS A 102 -3.64 5.07 15.15
C LYS A 102 -3.75 4.18 13.91
N LEU A 103 -3.20 2.98 13.97
CA LEU A 103 -3.43 1.97 12.93
C LEU A 103 -4.94 1.77 12.75
N ILE A 104 -5.44 2.08 11.55
CA ILE A 104 -6.85 1.91 11.22
C ILE A 104 -7.05 0.46 10.74
N PRO A 105 -7.90 -0.33 11.41
CA PRO A 105 -8.18 -1.69 11.01
C PRO A 105 -8.68 -1.76 9.55
N PRO A 106 -8.23 -2.72 8.73
CA PRO A 106 -8.64 -2.86 7.33
C PRO A 106 -10.14 -2.73 7.08
N GLU A 107 -10.95 -3.38 7.91
CA GLU A 107 -12.42 -3.40 7.82
C GLU A 107 -13.09 -2.04 8.11
N LYS A 108 -12.34 -1.06 8.62
CA LYS A 108 -12.82 0.31 8.89
C LYS A 108 -12.37 1.33 7.85
N ARG A 109 -11.59 0.91 6.84
CA ARG A 109 -11.02 1.80 5.81
C ARG A 109 -12.03 2.10 4.71
N ILE A 110 -13.11 2.80 5.08
CA ILE A 110 -14.25 3.08 4.20
C ILE A 110 -14.27 4.51 3.61
N GLY A 111 -13.34 5.38 4.01
CA GLY A 111 -13.22 6.73 3.47
C GLY A 111 -14.21 7.73 4.05
N GLY A 112 -14.10 8.03 5.34
CA GLY A 112 -14.91 9.03 6.01
C GLY A 112 -14.58 9.19 7.50
N LYS A 113 -15.50 8.75 8.37
CA LYS A 113 -15.46 9.02 9.82
C LYS A 113 -14.36 8.27 10.57
N GLU A 114 -13.71 7.28 9.96
CA GLU A 114 -12.61 6.53 10.58
C GLU A 114 -11.45 7.47 10.94
N PHE A 115 -11.14 8.47 10.11
CA PHE A 115 -10.04 9.40 10.39
C PHE A 115 -10.27 10.23 11.65
N ALA A 116 -11.53 10.57 11.97
CA ALA A 116 -11.85 11.22 13.24
C ALA A 116 -11.73 10.24 14.42
N THR A 117 -12.22 9.01 14.25
CA THR A 117 -12.24 7.97 15.29
C THR A 117 -10.83 7.54 15.71
N TYR A 118 -9.92 7.42 14.75
CA TYR A 118 -8.56 6.93 14.96
C TYR A 118 -7.51 8.05 15.02
N SER A 119 -7.92 9.32 15.08
CA SER A 119 -6.97 10.44 15.18
C SER A 119 -6.13 10.35 16.45
N LEU A 120 -4.83 10.64 16.34
CA LEU A 120 -3.90 10.77 17.46
C LEU A 120 -3.88 12.17 18.08
N LYS A 121 -4.79 13.08 17.68
CA LYS A 121 -4.86 14.42 18.29
C LYS A 121 -4.87 14.29 19.82
N LYS A 122 -3.78 14.80 20.41
CA LYS A 122 -3.76 15.33 21.77
C LYS A 122 -4.81 16.45 21.80
N ASN A 123 -5.62 16.45 22.87
CA ASN A 123 -6.42 17.62 23.25
C ASN A 123 -5.57 18.89 23.19
#